data_AF-A0A377CJI3-F1
#
_entry.id   AF-A0A377CJI3-F1
#
_cell.length_a   1.000
_cell.length_b   1.000
_cell.length_c   1.000
_cell.angle_alpha   90.00
_cell.angle_beta   90.00
_cell.angle_gamma   90.00
#
_symmetry.space_group_name_H-M   'P 1'
#
loop_
_entity.id
_entity.type
_entity.pdbx_description
1 polymer ?
#
loop_
_entity_poly.entity_id
_entity_poly.type
_entity_poly.pdbx_seq_one_letter_code
_entity_poly.pdbx_strand_id
1 'polypeptide(L)' 'MSEPQRLFFAIDLPAEIREQIIHWRATHFPPEAGRPVAADNLHLTLAFLGEVSAGEREGAFSFSRTDSSTWFHTHA' A
#
# COMPACT_ATOMS: atom_id res chain seq x y z
N MET A 1 6.91 -17.03 -20.92
CA MET A 1 6.56 -15.61 -20.67
C MET A 1 6.07 -15.53 -19.25
N SER A 2 6.56 -14.58 -18.44
CA SER A 2 6.09 -14.46 -17.05
C SER A 2 4.62 -14.05 -17.03
N GLU A 3 3.85 -14.62 -16.12
CA GLU A 3 2.42 -14.28 -15.96
C GLU A 3 2.26 -12.81 -15.54
N PRO A 4 1.16 -12.15 -15.97
CA PRO A 4 0.85 -10.79 -15.54
C PRO A 4 0.69 -10.75 -14.01
N GLN A 5 1.12 -9.65 -13.42
CA GLN A 5 1.04 -9.41 -11.98
C GLN A 5 0.10 -8.25 -11.69
N ARG A 6 -0.74 -8.41 -10.68
CA ARG A 6 -1.57 -7.33 -10.17
C ARG A 6 -0.74 -6.38 -9.31
N LEU A 7 -0.51 -5.15 -9.79
CA LEU A 7 0.39 -4.19 -9.14
C LEU A 7 -0.32 -2.91 -8.68
N PHE A 8 0.24 -2.29 -7.66
CA PHE A 8 -0.13 -0.98 -7.16
C PHE A 8 1.06 -0.34 -6.44
N PHE A 9 1.05 0.98 -6.32
CA PHE A 9 1.96 1.73 -5.44
C PHE A 9 1.24 2.09 -4.15
N ALA A 10 1.96 2.06 -3.03
CA ALA A 10 1.41 2.38 -1.74
C ALA A 10 2.45 3.03 -0.81
N ILE A 11 1.93 3.73 0.21
CA ILE A 11 2.69 4.14 1.39
C ILE A 11 2.41 3.12 2.49
N ASP A 12 3.48 2.55 3.03
CA ASP A 12 3.41 1.68 4.20
C ASP A 12 3.24 2.47 5.49
N LEU A 13 2.62 1.83 6.48
CA LEU A 13 2.47 2.37 7.82
C LEU A 13 3.66 1.93 8.69
N PRO A 14 4.25 2.85 9.49
CA PRO A 14 5.16 2.49 10.58
C PRO A 14 4.52 1.47 11.52
N ALA A 15 5.32 0.56 12.08
CA ALA A 15 4.84 -0.53 12.93
C ALA A 15 3.99 -0.04 14.11
N GLU A 16 4.44 1.03 14.79
CA GLU A 16 3.71 1.61 15.94
C GLU A 16 2.32 2.12 15.55
N ILE A 17 2.21 2.81 14.40
CA ILE A 17 0.92 3.31 13.90
C ILE A 17 0.00 2.15 13.51
N ARG A 18 0.55 1.10 12.89
CA ARG A 18 -0.18 -0.12 12.53
C ARG A 18 -0.77 -0.79 13.77
N GLU A 19 0.01 -0.91 14.85
CA GLU A 19 -0.42 -1.46 16.14
C GLU A 19 -1.54 -0.62 16.78
N GLN A 20 -1.40 0.70 16.77
CA GLN A 20 -2.44 1.61 17.29
C GLN A 20 -3.75 1.44 16.52
N ILE A 21 -3.70 1.34 15.19
CA ILE A 21 -4.91 1.15 14.35
C ILE A 21 -5.58 -0.19 14.63
N ILE A 22 -4.83 -1.29 14.71
CA ILE A 22 -5.44 -2.61 14.96
C ILE A 22 -6.06 -2.67 16.36
N HIS A 23 -5.43 -2.06 17.36
CA HIS A 23 -5.96 -2.00 18.72
C HIS A 23 -7.23 -1.16 18.76
N TRP A 24 -7.18 0.06 18.22
CA TRP A 24 -8.35 0.92 18.11
C TRP A 24 -9.51 0.21 17.40
N ARG A 25 -9.24 -0.45 16.27
CA ARG A 25 -10.26 -1.19 15.51
C ARG A 25 -10.88 -2.32 16.34
N ALA A 26 -10.07 -3.10 17.05
CA ALA A 26 -10.57 -4.20 17.89
C ALA A 26 -11.44 -3.71 19.06
N THR A 27 -11.15 -2.52 19.59
CA THR A 27 -11.93 -1.92 20.69
C THR A 27 -13.28 -1.36 20.21
N HIS A 28 -13.37 -0.89 18.97
CA HIS A 28 -14.54 -0.13 18.50
C HIS A 28 -15.46 -0.90 17.55
N PHE A 29 -14.97 -1.95 16.89
CA PHE A 29 -15.76 -2.73 15.94
C PHE A 29 -15.99 -4.16 16.44
N PRO A 30 -17.25 -4.60 16.58
CA PRO A 30 -17.54 -6.00 16.89
C PRO A 30 -17.17 -6.91 15.69
N PRO A 31 -16.93 -8.21 15.90
CA PRO A 31 -16.55 -9.14 14.83
C PRO A 31 -17.52 -9.19 13.65
N GLU A 32 -18.81 -8.92 13.90
CA GLU A 32 -19.87 -8.91 12.90
C GLU A 32 -19.85 -7.66 12.00
N ALA A 33 -19.08 -6.63 12.36
CA ALA A 33 -18.95 -5.40 11.56
C ALA A 33 -18.25 -5.63 10.21
N GLY A 34 -17.59 -6.78 10.03
CA GLY A 34 -17.00 -7.20 8.77
C GLY A 34 -15.68 -7.94 8.95
N ARG A 35 -14.99 -8.19 7.82
CA ARG A 35 -13.70 -8.87 7.83
C ARG A 35 -12.56 -7.86 7.98
N PRO A 36 -11.81 -7.85 9.09
CA PRO A 36 -10.70 -6.93 9.26
C PRO A 36 -9.58 -7.23 8.25
N VAL A 37 -9.00 -6.18 7.67
CA VAL A 37 -7.76 -6.28 6.89
C VAL A 37 -6.63 -6.70 7.83
N ALA A 38 -5.83 -7.69 7.41
CA ALA A 38 -4.66 -8.16 8.15
C ALA A 38 -3.69 -7.02 8.41
N ALA A 39 -3.01 -7.04 9.58
CA ALA A 39 -2.12 -5.97 10.00
C ALA A 39 -1.07 -5.66 8.92
N ASP A 40 -0.40 -6.69 8.40
CA ASP A 40 0.66 -6.56 7.38
C ASP A 40 0.18 -5.97 6.06
N ASN A 41 -1.13 -6.06 5.78
CA ASN A 41 -1.74 -5.53 4.58
C ASN A 41 -2.29 -4.10 4.73
N LEU A 42 -2.13 -3.46 5.89
CA LEU A 42 -2.53 -2.07 6.08
C LEU A 42 -1.54 -1.13 5.38
N HIS A 43 -2.02 -0.45 4.34
CA HIS A 43 -1.26 0.52 3.55
C HIS A 43 -2.22 1.54 2.94
N LEU A 44 -1.68 2.66 2.47
CA LEU A 44 -2.43 3.65 1.69
C LEU A 44 -2.06 3.49 0.21
N THR A 45 -2.99 3.01 -0.60
CA THR A 45 -2.79 2.86 -2.05
C THR A 45 -2.72 4.23 -2.72
N LEU A 46 -1.63 4.51 -3.43
CA LEU A 46 -1.45 5.74 -4.21
C LEU A 46 -2.01 5.60 -5.63
N ALA A 47 -1.67 4.50 -6.31
CA ALA A 47 -2.12 4.22 -7.66
C ALA A 47 -2.25 2.71 -7.89
N PHE A 48 -3.38 2.29 -8.43
CA PHE A 48 -3.65 0.90 -8.77
C PHE A 48 -3.44 0.69 -10.27
N LEU A 49 -2.55 -0.24 -10.65
CA LEU A 49 -2.14 -0.45 -12.05
C LEU A 49 -2.89 -1.61 -12.73
N GLY A 50 -3.64 -2.42 -11.97
CA GLY A 50 -4.28 -3.61 -12.51
C GLY A 50 -3.27 -4.71 -12.84
N GLU A 51 -3.58 -5.51 -13.85
CA GLU A 51 -2.69 -6.57 -14.36
C GLU A 51 -1.61 -5.97 -15.24
N VAL A 52 -0.36 -6.21 -14.89
CA VAL A 52 0.82 -5.63 -15.53
C VAL A 52 1.72 -6.75 -16.03
N SER A 53 2.08 -6.72 -17.31
CA SER A 53 3.05 -7.66 -17.89
C SER A 53 4.46 -7.41 -17.38
N ALA A 54 5.37 -8.37 -17.56
CA ALA A 54 6.76 -8.22 -17.12
C ALA A 54 7.48 -6.99 -17.72
N GLY A 55 7.14 -6.61 -18.96
CA GLY A 55 7.73 -5.44 -19.62
C GLY A 55 7.19 -4.11 -19.08
N GLU A 56 5.87 -4.02 -18.85
CA GLU A 56 5.23 -2.83 -18.27
C GLU A 56 5.66 -2.61 -16.81
N ARG A 57 5.91 -3.70 -16.08
CA ARG A 57 6.38 -3.67 -14.69
C ARG A 57 7.72 -2.93 -14.57
N GLU A 58 8.68 -3.20 -15.45
CA GLU A 58 10.00 -2.53 -15.41
C GLU A 58 9.86 -1.02 -15.61
N GLY A 59 8.99 -0.59 -16.53
CA GLY A 59 8.68 0.82 -16.75
C GLY A 59 8.09 1.51 -15.51
N ALA A 60 7.14 0.85 -14.84
CA ALA A 60 6.54 1.35 -13.61
C ALA A 60 7.59 1.50 -12.48
N PHE A 61 8.50 0.54 -12.31
CA PHE A 61 9.59 0.63 -11.33
C PHE A 61 10.62 1.72 -11.65
N SER A 62 10.87 1.98 -12.93
CA SER A 62 11.75 3.07 -13.33
C SER A 62 11.14 4.43 -12.99
N PHE A 63 9.84 4.62 -13.22
CA PHE A 63 9.13 5.86 -12.88
C PHE A 63 9.18 6.14 -11.37
N SER A 64 8.89 5.13 -10.54
CA SER A 64 8.89 5.28 -9.08
C SER A 64 10.25 5.72 -8.49
N ARG A 65 11.37 5.33 -9.11
CA ARG A 65 12.72 5.68 -8.62
C ARG A 65 13.15 7.10 -8.98
N THR A 66 12.60 7.69 -10.04
CA THR A 66 12.96 9.05 -10.46
C THR A 66 12.25 10.14 -9.66
N ASP A 67 11.11 9.80 -9.05
CA ASP A 67 10.17 10.79 -8.49
C ASP A 67 10.07 10.72 -6.95
N SER A 68 10.77 9.81 -6.27
CA SER A 68 10.63 9.59 -4.81
C SER A 68 10.97 10.82 -3.95
N SER A 69 11.70 11.81 -4.48
CA SER A 69 12.02 13.07 -3.79
C SER A 69 10.89 14.11 -3.85
N THR A 70 9.91 13.96 -4.74
CA THR A 70 8.87 14.96 -5.04
C THR A 70 7.53 14.64 -4.37
N TRP A 71 7.33 13.39 -3.94
CA TRP A 71 6.07 12.93 -3.31
C TRP A 71 5.98 13.23 -1.80
N PHE A 72 7.08 13.59 -1.14
CA PHE A 72 7.11 13.90 0.30
C PHE A 72 7.64 15.33 0.53
N HIS A 73 6.83 16.34 0.21
CA HIS A 73 7.08 17.68 0.73
C HIS A 73 6.70 17.73 2.21
N THR A 74 7.69 17.55 3.08
CA THR A 74 7.60 17.96 4.49
C THR A 74 7.36 19.47 4.50
N HIS A 75 6.12 19.91 4.74
CA HIS A 75 5.90 21.28 5.17
C HIS A 75 6.41 21.35 6.60
N ALA A 76 7.57 21.99 6.77
CA ALA A 76 8.07 22.43 8.06
C ALA A 76 7.14 23.49 8.66
#